data_AF-A0A167IND1-F1
#
_entry.id   AF-A0A167IND1-F1
#
_cell.length_a   1.000
_cell.length_b   1.000
_cell.length_c   1.000
_cell.angle_alpha   90.00
_cell.angle_beta   90.00
_cell.angle_gamma   90.00
#
_symmetry.space_group_name_H-M   'P 1'
#
loop_
_entity.id
_entity.type
_entity.pdbx_description
1 polymer ?
#
loop_
_entity_poly.entity_id
_entity_poly.type
_entity_poly.pdbx_seq_one_letter_code
_entity_poly.pdbx_strand_id
1 'polypeptide(L)'
;MANYQKAFQYAFNLESTDPNEILIGLKSLALWQTLSVHGFSHEEISALCEDLYMFELWQVLKGAKIYDQKTAGLLLLVASKGLLGELLAEMQCYLGIKQSREMCDKTIGHINRMSASKLQQWLFASVAYFELVRQKQALIKVKTGIEHTEKGEIIPNIGILSV
;
A
#
# COMPACT_ATOMS: atom_id res chain seq x y z
N MET A 1 0.30 6.42 23.68
CA MET A 1 -0.22 5.52 22.63
C MET A 1 -0.82 6.38 21.54
N ALA A 2 -0.64 5.98 20.28
CA ALA A 2 -1.12 6.72 19.14
C ALA A 2 -2.65 6.67 19.05
N ASN A 3 -3.24 7.78 18.62
CA ASN A 3 -4.67 7.92 18.41
C ASN A 3 -4.99 7.75 16.92
N TYR A 4 -6.09 7.05 16.62
CA TYR A 4 -6.55 6.78 15.26
C TYR A 4 -6.77 8.05 14.45
N GLN A 5 -7.63 8.96 14.92
CA GLN A 5 -7.97 10.20 14.20
C GLN A 5 -6.72 11.04 13.89
N LYS A 6 -5.80 11.16 14.85
CA LYS A 6 -4.54 11.89 14.65
C LYS A 6 -3.61 11.18 13.65
N ALA A 7 -3.61 9.84 13.63
CA ALA A 7 -2.80 9.06 12.71
C ALA A 7 -3.34 9.17 11.28
N PHE A 8 -4.66 9.07 11.14
CA PHE A 8 -5.38 9.27 9.89
C PHE A 8 -5.14 10.67 9.34
N GLN A 9 -5.29 11.70 10.18
CA GLN A 9 -5.03 13.08 9.77
C GLN A 9 -3.60 13.29 9.28
N TYR A 10 -2.61 12.72 9.99
CA TYR A 10 -1.22 12.77 9.59
C TYR A 10 -0.97 12.05 8.25
N ALA A 11 -1.61 10.89 8.04
CA ALA A 11 -1.42 10.08 6.85
C ALA A 11 -2.09 10.67 5.60
N PHE A 12 -3.23 11.36 5.74
CA PHE A 12 -4.12 11.67 4.61
C PHE A 12 -4.64 13.12 4.53
N ASN A 13 -4.54 13.93 5.59
CA ASN A 13 -5.12 15.30 5.63
C ASN A 13 -4.09 16.44 5.61
N LEU A 14 -2.79 16.15 5.69
CA LEU A 14 -1.81 17.17 5.34
C LEU A 14 -1.74 17.25 3.82
N GLU A 15 -2.50 18.13 3.18
CA GLU A 15 -1.96 18.84 2.02
C GLU A 15 -0.70 19.55 2.54
N SER A 16 0.47 18.95 2.36
CA SER A 16 1.66 19.38 3.08
C SER A 16 2.08 20.78 2.66
N THR A 17 2.52 21.53 3.65
CA THR A 17 3.28 22.78 3.52
C THR A 17 4.67 22.58 2.87
N ASP A 18 4.99 21.38 2.35
CA ASP A 18 6.25 21.08 1.65
C ASP A 18 5.97 20.82 0.15
N PRO A 19 6.39 21.74 -0.75
CA PRO A 19 6.10 21.64 -2.18
C PRO A 19 6.79 20.47 -2.90
N ASN A 20 7.65 19.70 -2.22
CA ASN A 20 8.38 18.56 -2.79
C ASN A 20 7.84 17.18 -2.36
N GLU A 21 6.83 17.10 -1.49
CA GLU A 21 6.28 15.81 -1.05
C GLU A 21 5.21 15.29 -2.03
N ILE A 22 5.43 14.06 -2.52
CA ILE A 22 4.42 13.28 -3.27
C ILE A 22 3.29 12.95 -2.29
N LEU A 23 2.32 13.84 -2.23
CA LEU A 23 1.15 13.73 -1.37
C LEU A 23 0.17 12.70 -1.91
N ILE A 24 -0.02 11.63 -1.14
CA ILE A 24 -0.99 10.57 -1.44
C ILE A 24 -2.26 10.91 -0.68
N GLY A 25 -3.10 11.74 -1.28
CA GLY A 25 -4.45 12.00 -0.76
C GLY A 25 -5.34 10.77 -0.90
N LEU A 26 -6.43 10.68 -0.11
CA LEU A 26 -7.42 9.60 -0.16
C LEU A 26 -7.88 9.27 -1.58
N LYS A 27 -8.00 10.30 -2.43
CA LYS A 27 -8.42 10.20 -3.84
C LYS A 27 -7.49 9.36 -4.72
N SER A 28 -6.23 9.18 -4.30
CA SER A 28 -5.24 8.38 -5.03
C SER A 28 -5.30 6.89 -4.71
N LEU A 29 -6.11 6.48 -3.72
CA LEU A 29 -6.26 5.09 -3.35
C LEU A 29 -7.04 4.33 -4.42
N ALA A 30 -6.61 3.10 -4.71
CA ALA A 30 -7.31 2.23 -5.66
C ALA A 30 -8.79 2.03 -5.29
N LEU A 31 -9.08 1.87 -4.00
CA LEU A 31 -10.45 1.76 -3.49
C LEU A 31 -11.30 2.99 -3.84
N TRP A 32 -10.74 4.20 -3.71
CA TRP A 32 -11.43 5.44 -4.07
C TRP A 32 -11.81 5.45 -5.54
N GLN A 33 -10.87 5.10 -6.42
CA GLN A 33 -11.10 5.05 -7.87
C GLN A 33 -12.17 4.02 -8.22
N THR A 34 -12.10 2.82 -7.63
CA THR A 34 -13.08 1.75 -7.86
C THR A 34 -14.48 2.17 -7.44
N LEU A 35 -14.65 2.72 -6.23
CA LEU A 35 -15.98 3.15 -5.76
C LEU A 35 -16.53 4.30 -6.59
N SER A 36 -15.68 5.24 -7.01
CA SER A 36 -16.09 6.35 -7.89
C SER A 36 -16.66 5.83 -9.21
N VAL A 37 -16.03 4.84 -9.84
CA VAL A 37 -16.50 4.23 -11.10
C VAL A 37 -17.83 3.49 -10.91
N HIS A 38 -18.13 3.00 -9.71
CA HIS A 38 -19.39 2.34 -9.38
C HIS A 38 -20.50 3.30 -8.92
N GLY A 39 -20.30 4.61 -9.05
CA GLY A 39 -21.34 5.62 -8.84
C GLY A 39 -21.52 6.08 -7.40
N PHE A 40 -20.60 5.75 -6.49
CA PHE A 40 -20.60 6.31 -5.14
C PHE A 40 -20.24 7.80 -5.17
N SER A 41 -20.92 8.59 -4.35
CA SER A 41 -20.60 10.01 -4.15
C SER A 41 -19.27 10.21 -3.40
N HIS A 42 -18.70 11.41 -3.49
CA HIS A 42 -17.44 11.71 -2.81
C HIS A 42 -17.59 11.63 -1.28
N GLU A 43 -18.74 12.05 -0.77
CA GLU A 43 -19.08 12.02 0.64
C GLU A 43 -19.19 10.58 1.15
N GLU A 44 -19.86 9.69 0.40
CA GLU A 44 -19.95 8.27 0.75
C GLU A 44 -18.59 7.59 0.73
N ILE A 45 -17.77 7.85 -0.29
CA ILE A 45 -16.42 7.27 -0.38
C ILE A 45 -15.55 7.77 0.77
N SER A 46 -15.63 9.05 1.12
CA SER A 46 -14.88 9.63 2.23
C SER A 46 -15.25 8.97 3.56
N ALA A 47 -16.54 8.84 3.85
CA ALA A 47 -17.03 8.18 5.06
C ALA A 47 -16.63 6.69 5.09
N LEU A 48 -16.75 5.96 3.98
CA LEU A 48 -16.32 4.56 3.89
C LEU A 48 -14.80 4.40 4.08
N CYS A 49 -14.01 5.31 3.51
CA CYS A 49 -12.56 5.29 3.67
C CYS A 49 -12.16 5.57 5.11
N GLU A 50 -12.66 6.65 5.71
CA GLU A 50 -12.27 7.09 7.04
C GLU A 50 -12.84 6.20 8.15
N ASP A 51 -14.14 5.92 8.14
CA ASP A 51 -14.79 5.28 9.29
C ASP A 51 -14.69 3.75 9.27
N LEU A 52 -14.55 3.16 8.08
CA LEU A 52 -14.53 1.71 7.92
C LEU A 52 -13.16 1.20 7.48
N TYR A 53 -12.74 1.52 6.25
CA TYR A 53 -11.56 0.88 5.66
C TYR A 53 -10.27 1.21 6.42
N MET A 54 -10.02 2.47 6.74
CA MET A 54 -8.82 2.87 7.47
C MET A 54 -8.85 2.45 8.93
N PHE A 55 -10.03 2.38 9.54
CA PHE A 55 -10.18 1.86 10.88
C PHE A 55 -9.88 0.35 10.96
N GLU A 56 -10.32 -0.44 9.98
CA GLU A 56 -9.97 -1.86 9.89
C GLU A 56 -8.45 -2.06 9.74
N LEU A 57 -7.80 -1.27 8.86
CA LEU A 57 -6.34 -1.27 8.75
C LEU A 57 -5.67 -0.90 10.08
N TRP A 58 -6.22 0.08 10.80
CA TRP A 58 -5.75 0.47 12.13
C TRP A 58 -5.81 -0.67 13.15
N GLN A 59 -6.83 -1.53 13.09
CA GLN A 59 -6.91 -2.73 13.93
C GLN A 59 -5.88 -3.77 13.51
N VAL A 60 -5.73 -4.03 12.21
CA VAL A 60 -4.74 -4.99 11.68
C VAL A 60 -3.31 -4.59 12.08
N LEU A 61 -2.98 -3.30 12.01
CA LEU A 61 -1.67 -2.79 12.42
C LEU A 61 -1.53 -2.62 13.94
N LYS A 62 -2.58 -2.93 14.72
CA LYS A 62 -2.65 -2.73 16.18
C LYS A 62 -2.20 -1.32 16.57
N GLY A 63 -2.66 -0.31 15.83
CA GLY A 63 -2.12 1.05 15.90
C GLY A 63 -2.16 1.67 17.29
N ALA A 64 -3.16 1.33 18.08
CA ALA A 64 -3.26 1.77 19.47
C ALA A 64 -2.06 1.34 20.33
N LYS A 65 -1.33 0.27 19.96
CA LYS A 65 -0.14 -0.20 20.67
C LYS A 65 1.15 0.52 20.25
N ILE A 66 1.11 1.40 19.25
CA ILE A 66 2.28 2.17 18.79
C ILE A 66 2.39 3.45 19.62
N TYR A 67 3.60 3.81 20.05
CA TYR A 67 3.81 4.97 20.93
C TYR A 67 3.92 6.28 20.16
N ASP A 68 4.64 6.28 19.04
CA ASP A 68 4.85 7.47 18.22
C ASP A 68 3.70 7.68 17.22
N GLN A 69 3.08 8.86 17.29
CA GLN A 69 1.91 9.21 16.49
C GLN A 69 2.21 9.26 14.99
N LYS A 70 3.38 9.77 14.60
CA LYS A 70 3.77 9.90 13.20
C LYS A 70 4.12 8.54 12.61
N THR A 71 4.86 7.71 13.34
CA THR A 71 5.13 6.31 12.96
C THR A 71 3.83 5.53 12.75
N ALA A 72 2.84 5.69 13.65
CA ALA A 72 1.54 5.04 13.50
C ALA A 72 0.81 5.53 12.23
N GLY A 73 0.86 6.83 11.94
CA GLY A 73 0.31 7.40 10.70
C GLY A 73 1.01 6.90 9.44
N LEU A 74 2.34 6.83 9.41
CA LEU A 74 3.09 6.27 8.28
C LEU A 74 2.78 4.80 8.04
N LEU A 75 2.66 4.01 9.11
CA LEU A 75 2.28 2.60 8.99
C LEU A 75 0.85 2.43 8.46
N LEU A 76 -0.08 3.31 8.85
CA LEU A 76 -1.43 3.34 8.29
C LEU A 76 -1.41 3.70 6.80
N LEU A 77 -0.56 4.65 6.39
CA LEU A 77 -0.36 5.00 4.98
C LEU A 77 0.19 3.81 4.18
N VAL A 78 1.23 3.13 4.69
CA VAL A 78 1.78 1.91 4.07
C VAL A 78 0.68 0.84 3.91
N ALA A 79 -0.13 0.64 4.95
CA ALA A 79 -1.23 -0.31 4.94
C ALA A 79 -2.28 0.02 3.88
N SER A 80 -2.64 1.30 3.75
CA SER A 80 -3.63 1.74 2.75
C SER A 80 -3.21 1.49 1.30
N LYS A 81 -1.90 1.41 1.05
CA LYS A 81 -1.30 1.08 -0.26
C LYS A 81 -1.20 -0.42 -0.52
N GLY A 82 -1.58 -1.24 0.46
CA GLY A 82 -1.43 -2.69 0.40
C GLY A 82 0.03 -3.14 0.45
N LEU A 83 0.92 -2.36 1.10
CA LEU A 83 2.36 -2.65 1.20
C LEU A 83 2.77 -3.16 2.58
N LEU A 84 1.82 -3.27 3.51
CA LEU A 84 2.12 -3.61 4.90
C LEU A 84 2.72 -5.02 5.03
N GLY A 85 2.22 -5.99 4.27
CA GLY A 85 2.71 -7.37 4.34
C GLY A 85 4.17 -7.49 3.93
N GLU A 86 4.56 -6.86 2.83
CA GLU A 86 5.95 -6.82 2.34
C GLU A 86 6.86 -6.06 3.31
N LEU A 87 6.42 -4.89 3.79
CA LEU A 87 7.16 -4.11 4.78
C LEU A 87 7.42 -4.92 6.05
N LEU A 88 6.39 -5.60 6.57
CA LEU A 88 6.50 -6.41 7.78
C LEU A 88 7.37 -7.64 7.55
N ALA A 89 7.36 -8.25 6.36
CA ALA A 89 8.26 -9.35 6.02
C ALA A 89 9.73 -8.91 6.13
N GLU A 90 10.08 -7.79 5.50
CA GLU A 90 11.44 -7.24 5.53
C GLU A 90 11.86 -6.82 6.94
N MET A 91 10.99 -6.12 7.67
CA MET A 91 11.27 -5.71 9.04
C MET A 91 11.45 -6.92 9.95
N GLN A 92 10.58 -7.93 9.86
CA GLN A 92 10.69 -9.14 10.67
C GLN A 92 11.96 -9.92 10.35
N CYS A 93 12.32 -10.02 9.07
CA CYS A 93 13.59 -10.60 8.63
C CYS A 93 14.78 -9.90 9.29
N TYR A 94 14.86 -8.58 9.16
CA TYR A 94 15.94 -7.76 9.71
C TYR A 94 16.07 -7.88 11.24
N LEU A 95 14.93 -7.98 11.93
CA LEU A 95 14.88 -8.07 13.39
C LEU A 95 15.04 -9.51 13.92
N GLY A 96 15.24 -10.51 13.06
CA GLY A 96 15.32 -11.90 13.48
C GLY A 96 14.00 -12.47 14.04
N ILE A 97 12.88 -11.90 13.62
CA ILE A 97 11.52 -12.35 13.95
C ILE A 97 11.04 -13.27 12.84
N LYS A 98 10.22 -14.29 13.17
CA LYS A 98 9.54 -15.11 12.16
C LYS A 98 8.73 -14.20 11.22
N GLN A 99 8.99 -14.33 9.91
CA GLN A 99 8.35 -13.53 8.86
C GLN A 99 6.89 -13.96 8.63
N SER A 100 6.02 -13.61 9.58
CA SER A 100 4.57 -13.83 9.50
C SER A 100 3.87 -12.87 8.53
N ARG A 101 4.49 -11.72 8.21
CA ARG A 101 3.87 -10.60 7.48
C ARG A 101 2.71 -9.94 8.24
N GLU A 102 2.51 -10.30 9.49
CA GLU A 102 1.46 -9.78 10.37
C GLU A 102 2.06 -8.95 11.49
N MET A 103 1.30 -7.97 11.99
CA MET A 103 1.76 -7.15 13.13
C MET A 103 1.71 -7.95 14.43
N CYS A 104 2.83 -8.58 14.79
CA CYS A 104 2.97 -9.32 16.04
C CYS A 104 3.48 -8.43 17.19
N ASP A 105 3.26 -8.86 18.44
CA ASP A 105 3.66 -8.06 19.60
C ASP A 105 5.19 -7.87 19.69
N LYS A 106 6.00 -8.81 19.17
CA LYS A 106 7.45 -8.63 19.04
C LYS A 106 7.79 -7.47 18.10
N THR A 107 7.16 -7.42 16.92
CA THR A 107 7.35 -6.34 15.94
C THR A 107 6.98 -4.99 16.54
N ILE A 108 5.85 -4.89 17.24
CA ILE A 108 5.43 -3.66 17.95
C ILE A 108 6.45 -3.27 19.02
N GLY A 109 6.94 -4.26 19.78
CA GLY A 109 7.97 -4.04 20.80
C GLY A 109 9.25 -3.43 20.21
N HIS A 110 9.67 -3.85 19.02
CA HIS A 110 10.79 -3.23 18.31
C HIS A 110 10.47 -1.84 17.78
N ILE A 111 9.32 -1.66 17.12
CA ILE A 111 8.86 -0.36 16.63
C ILE A 111 8.91 0.69 17.74
N ASN A 112 8.39 0.37 18.92
CA ASN A 112 8.33 1.29 20.06
C ASN A 112 9.68 1.57 20.73
N ARG A 113 10.72 0.76 20.45
CA ARG A 113 12.08 0.93 20.99
C ARG A 113 13.04 1.60 20.01
N MET A 114 12.72 1.57 18.71
CA MET A 114 13.52 2.22 17.69
C MET A 114 13.42 3.74 17.82
N SER A 115 14.50 4.43 17.41
CA SER A 115 14.44 5.89 17.28
C SER A 115 13.35 6.26 16.27
N ALA A 116 12.41 7.11 16.71
CA ALA A 116 11.28 7.55 15.89
C ALA A 116 11.75 8.17 14.57
N SER A 117 12.79 9.02 14.59
CA SER A 117 13.30 9.67 13.38
C SER A 117 13.86 8.67 12.36
N LYS A 118 14.65 7.69 12.82
CA LYS A 118 15.22 6.65 11.95
C LYS A 118 14.12 5.75 11.37
N LEU A 119 13.16 5.37 12.20
CA LEU A 119 12.04 4.54 11.77
C LEU A 119 11.16 5.27 10.75
N GLN A 120 10.85 6.55 10.98
CA GLN A 120 10.09 7.37 10.05
C GLN A 120 10.80 7.50 8.69
N GLN A 121 12.11 7.81 8.69
CA GLN A 121 12.90 7.85 7.45
C GLN A 121 12.88 6.51 6.70
N TRP A 122 13.04 5.41 7.43
CA TRP A 122 12.99 4.08 6.84
C TRP A 122 11.61 3.74 6.27
N LEU A 123 10.52 4.10 6.96
CA LEU A 123 9.15 3.92 6.46
C LEU A 123 8.89 4.73 5.19
N PHE A 124 9.30 5.99 5.15
CA PHE A 124 9.20 6.83 3.95
C PHE A 124 9.96 6.23 2.77
N ALA A 125 11.22 5.85 2.98
CA ALA A 125 12.04 5.23 1.94
C ALA A 125 11.43 3.89 1.46
N SER A 126 10.85 3.12 2.38
CA SER A 126 10.23 1.84 2.07
C SER A 126 9.00 1.99 1.18
N VAL A 127 8.14 2.99 1.43
CA VAL A 127 6.98 3.27 0.55
C VAL A 127 7.46 3.52 -0.88
N ALA A 128 8.40 4.44 -1.07
CA ALA A 128 8.94 4.77 -2.39
C ALA A 128 9.59 3.55 -3.08
N TYR A 129 10.36 2.76 -2.31
CA TYR A 129 11.00 1.54 -2.82
C TYR A 129 9.97 0.51 -3.29
N PHE A 130 8.97 0.18 -2.47
CA PHE A 130 8.00 -0.84 -2.83
C PHE A 130 7.08 -0.41 -3.97
N GLU A 131 6.74 0.88 -4.08
CA GLU A 131 6.04 1.41 -5.25
C GLU A 131 6.84 1.25 -6.53
N LEU A 132 8.14 1.59 -6.50
CA LEU A 132 9.04 1.41 -7.63
C LEU A 132 9.15 -0.06 -8.03
N VAL A 133 9.27 -0.96 -7.05
CA VAL A 133 9.32 -2.41 -7.30
C VAL A 133 8.02 -2.90 -7.93
N ARG A 134 6.85 -2.48 -7.45
CA ARG A 134 5.55 -2.85 -8.05
C ARG A 134 5.42 -2.34 -9.49
N GLN A 135 5.83 -1.10 -9.76
CA GLN A 135 5.84 -0.55 -11.11
C GLN A 135 6.75 -1.36 -12.05
N LYS A 136 7.97 -1.69 -11.59
CA LYS A 136 8.90 -2.51 -12.36
C LYS A 136 8.33 -3.91 -12.64
N GLN A 137 7.72 -4.55 -11.65
CA GLN A 137 7.09 -5.86 -11.82
C GLN A 137 5.89 -5.81 -12.77
N ALA A 138 5.07 -4.76 -12.71
CA ALA A 138 3.98 -4.56 -13.66
C ALA A 138 4.49 -4.41 -15.09
N LEU A 139 5.55 -3.62 -15.31
CA LEU A 139 6.20 -3.47 -16.62
C LEU A 139 6.76 -4.80 -17.16
N ILE A 140 7.38 -5.61 -16.30
CA ILE A 140 7.89 -6.94 -16.69
C ILE A 140 6.72 -7.88 -17.06
N LYS A 141 5.64 -7.88 -16.28
CA LYS A 141 4.43 -8.68 -16.59
C LYS A 141 3.79 -8.27 -17.91
N VAL A 142 3.74 -6.99 -18.22
CA VAL A 142 3.24 -6.51 -19.52
C VAL A 142 4.16 -6.96 -20.66
N LYS A 143 5.49 -6.83 -20.51
CA LYS A 143 6.44 -7.30 -21.53
C LYS A 143 6.37 -8.82 -21.77
N THR A 144 6.35 -9.61 -20.70
CA THR A 144 6.27 -11.08 -20.77
C THR A 144 4.88 -11.57 -21.22
N GLY A 145 3.81 -10.86 -20.89
CA GLY A 145 2.46 -11.12 -21.41
C GLY A 145 2.34 -10.82 -22.91
N ILE A 146 2.99 -9.77 -23.40
CA ILE A 146 3.07 -9.45 -24.83
C ILE A 146 3.91 -10.50 -25.58
N GLU A 147 5.06 -10.92 -25.03
CA GLU A 147 5.93 -11.95 -25.63
C GLU A 147 5.28 -13.35 -25.71
N HIS A 148 4.29 -13.66 -24.86
CA HIS A 148 3.54 -14.92 -24.94
C HIS A 148 2.34 -14.89 -25.90
N THR A 149 2.05 -13.75 -26.54
CA THR A 149 1.04 -13.62 -27.60
C THR A 149 1.62 -13.64 -29.02
N GLU A 150 2.95 -13.64 -29.18
CA GLU A 150 3.61 -13.69 -30.48
C GLU A 150 4.49 -14.94 -30.62
N LYS A 151 3.88 -16.13 -30.61
CA LYS A 151 4.45 -17.34 -31.23
C LYS A 151 3.41 -18.48 -31.31
N GLY A 152 2.75 -18.57 -32.48
CA GLY A 152 1.77 -19.59 -32.85
C GLY A 152 0.40 -18.94 -33.00
N GLU A 153 -0.15 -18.67 -34.18
CA GLU A 153 -0.10 -19.44 -35.43
C GLU A 153 -0.04 -18.51 -36.65
N ILE A 154 0.80 -18.89 -37.60
CA ILE A 154 0.83 -18.37 -38.96
C ILE A 154 -0.31 -19.07 -39.73
N ILE A 155 -1.24 -18.31 -40.29
CA ILE A 155 -2.17 -18.76 -41.34
C ILE A 155 -1.34 -19.09 -42.59
N PRO A 156 -1.44 -20.29 -43.18
CA PRO A 156 -2.19 -20.46 -44.44
C PRO A 156 -2.82 -21.89 -44.54
N ASN A 157 -3.83 -22.21 -45.34
CA ASN A 157 -4.02 -21.89 -46.75
C ASN A 157 -5.42 -22.33 -47.19
N ILE A 158 -5.82 -21.79 -48.34
CA ILE A 158 -6.97 -22.04 -49.19
C ILE A 158 -7.33 -23.54 -49.33
N GLY A 159 -8.64 -23.83 -49.23
CA GLY A 159 -9.24 -25.12 -49.60
C GLY A 159 -10.68 -24.92 -50.03
N ILE A 160 -10.86 -24.60 -51.32
CA ILE A 160 -12.12 -24.76 -52.06
C ILE A 160 -12.64 -26.18 -51.82
N LEU A 161 -13.91 -26.35 -51.46
CA LEU A 161 -14.75 -27.47 -51.91
C LEU A 161 -16.23 -27.08 -51.82
N SER A 162 -16.80 -26.97 -53.01
CA SER A 162 -18.22 -26.91 -53.38
C SER A 162 -19.05 -28.07 -52.81
N VAL A 163 -20.29 -27.78 -52.40
CA VAL A 163 -21.53 -28.36 -52.96
C VAL A 163 -22.62 -27.28 -52.93
#